data_AF-A0A537Y0X7-F1
#
_entry.id   AF-A0A537Y0X7-F1
#
_cell.length_a   1.000
_cell.length_b   1.000
_cell.length_c   1.000
_cell.angle_alpha   90.00
_cell.angle_beta   90.00
_cell.angle_gamma   90.00
#
_symmetry.space_group_name_H-M   'P 1'
#
loop_
_entity.id
_entity.type
_entity.pdbx_description
1 polymer ?
#
loop_
_entity_poly.entity_id
_entity_poly.type
_entity_poly.pdbx_seq_one_letter_code
_entity_poly.pdbx_strand_id
1 'polypeptide(L)'
;MAGVLRSVIPQLDLRSWKTVDPRLKSLPDHRLILALHQRGLPGLVTCDEEMLELPEVLAVVKQVAFHLVVCTRTGHDAVAATGLLLYNLPHVARRYQARRPQIWRLTARESILEKWSRCWATSRLRMGTD
;
A
#
# COMPACT_ATOMS: atom_id res chain seq x y z
N MET A 1 -12.69 0.90 10.64
CA MET A 1 -12.43 1.96 9.64
C MET A 1 -13.04 1.70 8.25
N ALA A 2 -13.47 0.48 7.90
CA ALA A 2 -14.03 0.19 6.56
C ALA A 2 -15.28 1.01 6.19
N GLY A 3 -16.14 1.35 7.18
CA GLY A 3 -17.39 2.08 6.92
C GLY A 3 -17.23 3.54 6.46
N VAL A 4 -16.21 4.26 6.98
CA VAL A 4 -16.01 5.69 6.69
C VAL A 4 -15.43 5.92 5.29
N LEU A 5 -14.54 5.04 4.82
CA LEU A 5 -14.01 5.17 3.46
C LEU A 5 -15.07 4.84 2.41
N ARG A 6 -15.94 3.86 2.68
CA ARG A 6 -17.04 3.49 1.78
C ARG A 6 -18.06 4.60 1.58
N SER A 7 -18.26 5.49 2.56
CA SER A 7 -19.15 6.65 2.38
C SER A 7 -18.53 7.76 1.53
N VAL A 8 -17.20 7.81 1.40
CA VAL A 8 -16.48 8.84 0.65
C VAL A 8 -16.07 8.33 -0.75
N ILE A 9 -15.72 7.05 -0.87
CA ILE A 9 -15.34 6.37 -2.11
C ILE A 9 -16.11 5.03 -2.17
N PRO A 10 -17.40 5.04 -2.54
CA PRO A 10 -18.27 3.86 -2.47
C PRO A 10 -17.85 2.71 -3.37
N GLN A 11 -17.03 2.98 -4.38
CA GLN A 11 -16.47 1.97 -5.28
C GLN A 11 -15.29 1.21 -4.67
N LEU A 12 -14.80 1.59 -3.49
CA LEU A 12 -13.62 0.99 -2.89
C LEU A 12 -13.91 0.38 -1.52
N ASP A 13 -13.46 -0.86 -1.36
CA ASP A 13 -13.49 -1.60 -0.11
C ASP A 13 -12.07 -2.05 0.26
N LEU A 14 -11.47 -1.34 1.23
CA LEU A 14 -10.15 -1.68 1.76
C LEU A 14 -10.30 -2.45 3.06
N ARG A 15 -9.75 -3.66 3.07
CA ARG A 15 -9.76 -4.55 4.24
C ARG A 15 -8.33 -4.94 4.58
N SER A 16 -8.05 -5.06 5.88
CA SER A 16 -6.79 -5.67 6.31
C SER A 16 -6.82 -7.15 5.95
N TRP A 17 -5.87 -7.62 5.13
CA TRP A 17 -5.80 -9.03 4.79
C TRP A 17 -5.52 -9.90 6.04
N LYS A 18 -4.89 -9.34 7.08
CA LYS A 18 -4.67 -10.02 8.36
C LYS A 18 -5.98 -10.39 9.07
N THR A 19 -7.05 -9.65 8.79
CA THR A 19 -8.40 -9.96 9.33
C THR A 19 -9.18 -10.94 8.47
N VAL A 20 -8.68 -11.29 7.28
CA VAL A 20 -9.29 -12.30 6.41
C VAL A 20 -8.94 -13.71 6.88
N ASP A 21 -7.67 -13.98 7.15
CA ASP A 21 -7.18 -15.25 7.69
C ASP A 21 -5.77 -15.05 8.32
N PRO A 22 -5.60 -15.28 9.65
CA PRO A 22 -4.32 -15.09 10.32
C PRO A 22 -3.17 -15.95 9.78
N ARG A 23 -3.48 -17.11 9.18
CA ARG A 23 -2.47 -18.05 8.64
C ARG A 23 -1.76 -17.50 7.41
N LEU A 24 -2.33 -16.48 6.77
CA LEU A 24 -1.71 -15.81 5.63
C LEU A 24 -0.39 -15.11 6.00
N LYS A 25 -0.16 -14.83 7.30
CA LYS A 25 1.02 -14.08 7.76
C LYS A 25 2.34 -14.80 7.59
N SER A 26 2.33 -16.12 7.56
CA SER A 26 3.55 -16.92 7.37
C SER A 26 3.81 -17.29 5.92
N LEU A 27 2.95 -16.87 4.99
CA LEU A 27 3.13 -17.20 3.57
C LEU A 27 4.17 -16.28 2.94
N PRO A 28 5.02 -16.80 2.03
CA PRO A 28 5.81 -15.95 1.15
C PRO A 28 4.88 -15.17 0.21
N ASP A 29 5.31 -14.01 -0.27
CA ASP A 29 4.45 -13.04 -0.95
C ASP A 29 3.71 -13.59 -2.17
N HIS A 30 4.38 -14.40 -2.99
CA HIS A 30 3.75 -15.03 -4.16
C HIS A 30 2.61 -15.98 -3.74
N ARG A 31 2.74 -16.68 -2.60
CA ARG A 31 1.66 -17.53 -2.04
C ARG A 31 0.58 -16.70 -1.38
N LEU A 32 0.93 -15.58 -0.73
CA LEU A 32 -0.04 -14.64 -0.20
C LEU A 32 -0.95 -14.12 -1.33
N ILE A 33 -0.39 -13.68 -2.45
CA ILE A 33 -1.16 -13.19 -3.60
C ILE A 33 -2.11 -14.27 -4.14
N LEU A 34 -1.61 -15.49 -4.37
CA LEU A 34 -2.47 -16.61 -4.79
C LEU A 34 -3.60 -16.88 -3.80
N ALA A 35 -3.30 -16.87 -2.50
CA ALA A 35 -4.27 -17.14 -1.45
C ALA A 35 -5.35 -16.05 -1.34
N LEU A 36 -4.99 -14.77 -1.56
CA LEU A 36 -5.93 -13.65 -1.63
C LEU A 36 -6.81 -13.74 -2.87
N HIS A 37 -6.21 -14.04 -4.04
CA HIS A 37 -6.95 -14.24 -5.29
C HIS A 37 -7.98 -15.36 -5.19
N GLN A 38 -7.60 -16.52 -4.63
CA GLN A 38 -8.50 -17.65 -4.38
C GLN A 38 -9.68 -17.32 -3.46
N ARG A 39 -9.54 -16.27 -2.64
CA ARG A 39 -10.60 -15.74 -1.76
C ARG A 39 -11.44 -14.65 -2.44
N GLY A 40 -11.25 -14.44 -3.75
CA GLY A 40 -12.00 -13.46 -4.53
C GLY A 40 -11.53 -12.01 -4.38
N LEU A 41 -10.37 -11.78 -3.74
CA LEU A 41 -9.80 -10.44 -3.64
C LEU A 41 -9.01 -10.12 -4.93
N PRO A 42 -9.24 -8.97 -5.57
CA PRO A 42 -8.60 -8.66 -6.86
C PRO A 42 -7.20 -8.07 -6.71
N GLY A 43 -6.81 -7.62 -5.53
CA GLY A 43 -5.53 -6.94 -5.35
C GLY A 43 -5.09 -6.76 -3.91
N LEU A 44 -3.88 -6.21 -3.76
CA LEU A 44 -3.24 -5.91 -2.49
C LEU A 44 -2.66 -4.50 -2.51
N VAL A 45 -2.87 -3.77 -1.41
CA VAL A 45 -2.12 -2.55 -1.10
C VAL A 45 -1.04 -2.92 -0.08
N THR A 46 0.21 -2.57 -0.36
CA THR A 46 1.37 -2.89 0.47
C THR A 46 2.35 -1.72 0.58
N CYS A 47 3.15 -1.71 1.64
CA CYS A 47 4.32 -0.82 1.78
C CYS A 47 5.64 -1.57 1.52
N ASP A 48 5.56 -2.87 1.25
CA ASP A 48 6.69 -3.70 0.90
C ASP A 48 7.05 -3.47 -0.58
N GLU A 49 8.12 -2.71 -0.81
CA GLU A 49 8.59 -2.38 -2.15
C GLU A 49 9.46 -3.47 -2.77
N GLU A 50 10.04 -4.34 -1.95
CA GLU A 50 10.87 -5.47 -2.39
C GLU A 50 10.04 -6.48 -3.20
N MET A 51 8.73 -6.57 -2.94
CA MET A 51 7.78 -7.35 -3.74
C MET A 51 7.84 -7.05 -5.25
N LEU A 52 8.27 -5.86 -5.67
CA LEU A 52 8.39 -5.49 -7.08
C LEU A 52 9.66 -6.03 -7.75
N GLU A 53 10.62 -6.48 -6.96
CA GLU A 53 11.91 -7.00 -7.43
C GLU A 53 11.92 -8.54 -7.49
N LEU A 54 10.95 -9.19 -6.84
CA LEU A 54 10.81 -10.64 -6.78
C LEU A 54 10.18 -11.22 -8.07
N PRO A 55 10.91 -11.99 -8.89
CA PRO A 55 10.38 -12.55 -10.14
C PRO A 55 9.14 -13.44 -9.95
N GLU A 56 9.10 -14.22 -8.86
CA GLU A 56 7.98 -15.10 -8.53
C GLU A 56 6.70 -14.32 -8.19
N VAL A 57 6.83 -13.14 -7.58
CA VAL A 57 5.69 -12.25 -7.30
C VAL A 57 5.15 -11.71 -8.61
N LEU A 58 6.01 -11.19 -9.48
CA LEU A 58 5.61 -10.66 -10.79
C LEU A 58 4.98 -11.74 -11.68
N ALA A 59 5.52 -12.96 -11.65
CA ALA A 59 4.97 -14.11 -12.37
C ALA A 59 3.54 -14.43 -11.92
N VAL A 60 3.31 -14.54 -10.60
CA VAL A 60 1.98 -14.81 -10.04
C VAL A 60 1.00 -13.66 -10.34
N VAL A 61 1.42 -12.41 -10.17
CA VAL A 61 0.61 -11.22 -10.48
C VAL A 61 0.10 -11.28 -11.92
N LYS A 62 0.98 -11.60 -12.87
CA LYS A 62 0.61 -11.76 -14.27
C LYS A 62 -0.31 -12.97 -14.47
N GLN A 63 0.00 -14.11 -13.86
CA GLN A 63 -0.73 -15.37 -14.01
C GLN A 63 -2.20 -15.24 -13.60
N VAL A 64 -2.48 -14.56 -12.49
CA VAL A 64 -3.84 -14.45 -11.93
C VAL A 64 -4.48 -13.09 -12.14
N ALA A 65 -3.87 -12.25 -12.99
CA ALA A 65 -4.30 -10.87 -13.25
C ALA A 65 -4.52 -10.05 -11.96
N PHE A 66 -3.63 -10.21 -10.98
CA PHE A 66 -3.74 -9.56 -9.68
C PHE A 66 -3.32 -8.09 -9.75
N HIS A 67 -3.90 -7.25 -8.90
CA HIS A 67 -3.54 -5.84 -8.80
C HIS A 67 -2.63 -5.59 -7.60
N LEU A 68 -1.55 -4.83 -7.79
CA LEU A 68 -0.67 -4.38 -6.71
C LEU A 68 -0.64 -2.85 -6.64
N VAL A 69 -0.80 -2.31 -5.43
CA VAL A 69 -0.55 -0.91 -5.13
C VAL A 69 0.55 -0.86 -4.06
N VAL A 70 1.70 -0.33 -4.42
CA VAL A 70 2.90 -0.32 -3.57
C VAL A 70 3.20 1.13 -3.15
N CYS A 71 3.12 1.40 -1.85
CA CYS A 71 3.46 2.69 -1.25
C CYS A 71 4.94 2.73 -0.88
N THR A 72 5.76 3.31 -1.74
CA THR A 72 7.22 3.39 -1.62
C THR A 72 7.68 4.61 -0.81
N ARG A 73 8.87 4.53 -0.21
CA ARG A 73 9.49 5.62 0.59
C ARG A 73 8.65 6.10 1.79
N THR A 74 7.72 5.27 2.27
CA THR A 74 6.92 5.54 3.48
C THR A 74 7.45 4.80 4.70
N GLY A 75 8.35 3.82 4.51
CA GLY A 75 8.89 3.00 5.58
C GLY A 75 7.78 2.27 6.35
N HIS A 76 7.92 2.21 7.67
CA HIS A 76 6.92 1.62 8.57
C HIS A 76 5.87 2.65 9.07
N ASP A 77 5.81 3.86 8.48
CA ASP A 77 4.86 4.91 8.88
C ASP A 77 3.49 4.67 8.23
N ALA A 78 2.60 4.03 8.98
CA ALA A 78 1.24 3.72 8.55
C ALA A 78 0.41 4.98 8.21
N VAL A 79 0.68 6.12 8.86
CA VAL A 79 -0.05 7.37 8.60
C VAL A 79 0.39 7.95 7.26
N ALA A 80 1.70 8.01 7.01
CA ALA A 80 2.25 8.48 5.74
C ALA A 80 1.79 7.59 4.56
N ALA A 81 1.86 6.27 4.71
CA ALA A 81 1.38 5.32 3.71
C ALA A 81 -0.11 5.48 3.40
N THR A 82 -0.93 5.63 4.45
CA THR A 82 -2.37 5.86 4.29
C THR A 82 -2.64 7.18 3.58
N GLY A 83 -1.97 8.27 3.96
CA GLY A 83 -2.11 9.56 3.29
C GLY A 83 -1.73 9.50 1.81
N LEU A 84 -0.61 8.85 1.48
CA LEU A 84 -0.16 8.64 0.11
C LEU A 84 -1.17 7.82 -0.71
N LEU A 85 -1.70 6.74 -0.13
CA LEU A 85 -2.74 5.94 -0.76
C LEU A 85 -3.97 6.78 -1.05
N LEU A 86 -4.54 7.45 -0.03
CA LEU A 86 -5.78 8.22 -0.16
C LEU A 86 -5.65 9.37 -1.17
N TYR A 87 -4.50 10.04 -1.21
CA TYR A 87 -4.22 11.09 -2.19
C TYR A 87 -4.28 10.56 -3.64
N ASN A 88 -3.74 9.36 -3.88
CA ASN A 88 -3.67 8.76 -5.22
C ASN A 88 -4.89 7.90 -5.58
N LEU A 89 -5.72 7.56 -4.60
CA LEU A 89 -6.79 6.58 -4.75
C LEU A 89 -7.80 6.92 -5.86
N PRO A 90 -8.26 8.18 -6.03
CA PRO A 90 -9.16 8.53 -7.13
C PRO A 90 -8.52 8.31 -8.50
N HIS A 91 -7.20 8.50 -8.62
CA HIS A 91 -6.48 8.27 -9.87
C HIS A 91 -6.38 6.77 -10.18
N VAL A 92 -6.05 5.95 -9.18
CA VAL A 92 -6.00 4.48 -9.31
C VAL A 92 -7.38 3.93 -9.68
N ALA A 93 -8.44 4.36 -8.97
CA ALA A 93 -9.80 3.89 -9.20
C ALA A 93 -10.30 4.18 -10.62
N ARG A 94 -10.06 5.39 -11.16
CA ARG A 94 -10.47 5.77 -12.53
C ARG A 94 -9.80 4.96 -13.63
N ARG A 95 -8.64 4.37 -13.36
CA ARG A 95 -7.82 3.63 -14.34
C ARG A 95 -7.82 2.13 -14.10
N TYR A 96 -8.55 1.67 -13.08
CA TYR A 96 -8.65 0.26 -12.73
C TYR A 96 -9.25 -0.56 -13.89
N GLN A 97 -8.62 -1.70 -14.21
CA GLN A 97 -9.04 -2.60 -15.29
C GLN A 97 -9.08 -4.05 -14.78
N ALA A 98 -10.27 -4.54 -14.45
CA ALA A 98 -10.46 -5.83 -13.74
C ALA A 98 -9.83 -7.09 -14.39
N ARG A 99 -9.53 -7.05 -15.70
CA ARG A 99 -9.00 -8.22 -16.46
C ARG A 99 -7.55 -8.06 -16.89
N ARG A 100 -6.86 -7.01 -16.43
CA ARG A 100 -5.46 -6.77 -16.75
C ARG A 100 -4.70 -6.51 -15.45
N PRO A 101 -3.62 -7.25 -15.15
CA PRO A 101 -2.83 -6.98 -13.96
C PRO A 101 -2.30 -5.53 -14.04
N GLN A 102 -2.41 -4.81 -12.94
CA GLN A 102 -1.92 -3.44 -12.83
C GLN A 102 -1.07 -3.30 -11.57
N ILE A 103 0.13 -2.78 -11.75
CA ILE A 103 1.06 -2.48 -10.67
C ILE A 103 1.18 -0.96 -10.58
N TRP A 104 0.82 -0.42 -9.42
CA TRP A 104 0.87 1.00 -9.11
C TRP A 104 1.96 1.26 -8.09
N ARG A 105 3.05 1.90 -8.52
CA ARG A 105 4.09 2.38 -7.60
C ARG A 105 3.75 3.81 -7.18
N LEU A 106 3.24 3.97 -5.96
CA LEU A 106 2.97 5.26 -5.36
C LEU A 106 4.22 5.72 -4.60
N THR A 107 4.77 6.85 -4.98
CA THR A 107 6.01 7.37 -4.40
C THR A 107 5.73 8.72 -3.73
N ALA A 108 6.06 8.84 -2.45
CA ALA A 108 6.05 10.13 -1.78
C ALA A 108 7.12 11.05 -2.43
N ARG A 109 6.76 12.32 -2.69
CA ARG A 109 7.68 13.31 -3.28
C ARG A 109 8.94 13.54 -2.43
N GLU A 110 8.86 13.29 -1.13
CA GLU A 110 9.95 13.46 -0.17
C GLU A 110 9.90 12.28 0.82
N SER A 111 11.06 11.79 1.28
CA SER A 111 11.06 10.73 2.30
C SER A 111 10.48 11.28 3.59
N ILE A 112 9.53 10.56 4.20
CA ILE A 112 8.96 10.98 5.49
C ILE A 112 10.04 11.10 6.58
N LEU A 113 11.11 10.29 6.50
CA LEU A 113 12.27 10.36 7.40
C LEU A 113 13.04 11.69 7.24
N GLU A 114 13.22 12.17 6.01
CA GLU A 114 13.84 13.47 5.72
C GLU A 114 12.94 14.62 6.19
N LYS A 115 11.62 14.45 6.07
CA LYS A 115 10.62 15.42 6.55
C LYS A 115 10.59 15.50 8.07
N TRP A 116 10.50 14.37 8.77
CA TRP A 116 10.54 14.32 10.23
C TRP A 116 11.87 14.86 10.75
N SER A 117 13.01 14.43 10.21
CA SER A 117 14.33 14.93 10.63
C SER A 117 14.43 16.45 10.56
N ARG A 118 13.84 17.07 9.53
CA ARG A 118 13.76 18.52 9.40
C ARG A 118 12.86 19.15 10.45
N CYS A 119 11.66 18.61 10.68
CA CYS A 119 10.77 19.09 11.74
C CYS A 119 11.43 19.01 13.12
N TRP A 120 12.11 17.91 13.44
CA TRP A 120 12.83 17.71 14.71
C TRP A 120 14.07 18.61 14.85
N ALA A 121 14.80 18.87 13.76
CA ALA A 121 15.91 19.84 13.75
C ALA A 121 15.39 21.27 13.98
N THR A 122 14.25 21.61 13.39
CA THR A 122 13.62 22.93 13.52
C THR A 122 13.02 23.14 14.91
N SER A 123 12.48 22.11 15.56
CA SER A 123 11.98 22.20 16.94
C SER A 123 13.11 22.24 17.98
N ARG A 124 14.26 21.60 17.73
CA ARG A 124 15.46 21.76 18.59
C ARG A 124 16.04 23.17 18.54
N LEU A 125 16.00 23.83 17.38
CA LEU A 125 16.37 25.25 17.23
C LEU A 125 15.40 26.21 17.94
N ARG A 126 14.18 25.78 18.27
CA ARG A 126 13.18 26.58 19.01
C ARG A 126 13.13 26.30 20.51
N MET A 127 13.79 25.24 20.97
CA MET A 127 13.86 24.83 22.39
C MET A 127 15.25 25.08 22.99
N GLY A 128 16.11 25.83 22.29
CA GLY A 128 17.47 26.16 22.68
C GLY A 128 17.70 27.67 22.68
N THR A 129 16.93 28.37 23.49
CA THR A 129 17.27 29.67 24.09
C THR A 129 16.64 29.64 25.47
N ASP A 130 17.44 29.20 26.45
CA ASP A 130 17.54 29.72 27.82
C ASP A 130 18.69 28.99 28.53
#